data_AF-A0A2T2X8N9-F1
#
_entry.id   AF-A0A2T2X8N9-F1
#
_cell.length_a   1.000
_cell.length_b   1.000
_cell.length_c   1.000
_cell.angle_alpha   90.00
_cell.angle_beta   90.00
_cell.angle_gamma   90.00
#
_symmetry.space_group_name_H-M   'P 1'
#
loop_
_entity.id
_entity.type
_entity.pdbx_description
1 polymer ?
#
loop_
_entity_poly.entity_id
_entity_poly.type
_entity_poly.pdbx_seq_one_letter_code
_entity_poly.pdbx_strand_id
1 'polypeptide(L)' 'MGTTNTMGLKEQLAESEKLYRETGHYRGITRLSLKEAEPFRYEKVYSELRGAWFLLVRRHCTFLPPQS' A
#
# COMPACT_ATOMS: atom_id res chain seq x y z
N MET A 1 -5.47 -14.66 -15.05
CA MET A 1 -4.09 -14.74 -15.58
C MET A 1 -3.44 -13.40 -15.32
N GLY A 2 -2.64 -13.28 -14.25
CA GLY A 2 -1.92 -12.05 -13.91
C GLY A 2 -0.52 -12.12 -14.50
N THR A 3 -0.19 -11.22 -15.41
CA THR A 3 1.16 -11.10 -15.97
C THR A 3 2.10 -10.54 -14.91
N THR A 4 2.94 -11.38 -14.28
CA THR A 4 4.08 -10.88 -13.51
C THR A 4 5.13 -10.41 -14.50
N ASN A 5 5.09 -9.13 -14.87
CA ASN A 5 6.15 -8.51 -15.66
C ASN A 5 7.43 -8.50 -14.80
N THR A 6 8.44 -9.27 -15.19
CA THR A 6 9.70 -9.41 -14.46
C THR A 6 10.60 -8.19 -14.70
N MET A 7 10.14 -7.01 -14.31
CA MET A 7 10.98 -5.80 -14.28
C MET A 7 11.78 -5.76 -12.98
N GLY A 8 13.02 -5.28 -13.05
CA GLY A 8 13.84 -5.09 -11.86
C GLY A 8 13.23 -4.06 -10.91
N LEU A 9 13.51 -4.17 -9.60
CA LEU A 9 12.95 -3.25 -8.59
C LEU A 9 13.25 -1.78 -8.89
N LYS A 10 14.47 -1.49 -9.37
CA LYS A 10 14.87 -0.12 -9.77
C LYS A 10 14.05 0.40 -10.95
N GLU A 11 13.71 -0.48 -11.88
CA GLU A 11 12.96 -0.14 -13.09
C GLU A 11 11.49 0.12 -12.76
N GLN A 12 10.89 -0.71 -11.89
CA GLN A 12 9.55 -0.46 -11.35
C GLN A 12 9.45 0.87 -10.61
N LEU A 13 10.48 1.23 -9.83
CA LEU A 13 10.54 2.51 -9.14
C LEU A 13 10.63 3.68 -10.14
N ALA A 14 11.54 3.58 -11.11
CA ALA A 14 11.73 4.62 -12.13
C ALA A 14 10.45 4.86 -12.96
N GLU A 15 9.73 3.79 -13.31
CA GLU A 15 8.43 3.87 -13.98
C GLU A 15 7.39 4.61 -13.13
N SER A 16 7.29 4.26 -11.84
CA SER A 16 6.38 4.93 -10.90
C SER A 16 6.69 6.42 -10.75
N GLU A 17 7.98 6.78 -10.62
CA GLU A 17 8.41 8.18 -10.50
C GLU A 17 8.13 8.98 -11.78
N LYS A 18 8.30 8.36 -12.95
CA LYS A 18 7.96 8.99 -14.22
C LYS A 18 6.46 9.28 -14.28
N LEU A 19 5.63 8.28 -14.01
CA LEU A 19 4.16 8.42 -13.99
C LEU A 19 3.71 9.46 -12.96
N TYR A 20 4.35 9.51 -11.79
CA TYR A 20 4.06 10.52 -10.77
C TYR A 20 4.41 11.93 -11.24
N ARG A 21 5.57 12.12 -11.87
CA ARG A 21 5.97 13.43 -12.43
C ARG A 21 5.04 13.92 -13.52
N GLU A 22 4.53 13.02 -14.35
CA GLU A 22 3.65 13.36 -15.47
C GLU A 22 2.20 13.65 -15.04
N THR A 23 1.70 12.92 -14.03
CA THR A 23 0.27 12.98 -13.64
C THR A 23 0.02 13.69 -12.32
N GLY A 24 1.05 13.86 -11.48
CA GLY A 24 0.93 14.30 -10.08
C GLY A 24 0.27 13.26 -9.15
N HIS A 25 -0.08 12.08 -9.65
CA HIS A 25 -0.77 11.04 -8.90
C HIS A 25 0.11 9.80 -8.76
N TYR A 26 0.05 9.14 -7.59
CA TYR A 26 0.83 7.93 -7.33
C TYR A 26 0.58 6.89 -8.42
N ARG A 27 1.65 6.48 -9.12
CA ARG A 27 1.63 5.53 -10.24
C ARG A 27 0.64 5.91 -11.35
N GLY A 28 0.33 7.19 -11.53
CA GLY A 28 -0.63 7.64 -12.55
C GLY A 28 -2.09 7.30 -12.24
N ILE A 29 -2.41 6.90 -11.01
CA ILE A 29 -3.76 6.47 -10.65
C ILE A 29 -4.65 7.71 -10.47
N THR A 30 -5.48 7.99 -11.47
CA THR A 30 -6.47 9.09 -11.45
C THR A 30 -7.82 8.65 -10.88
N ARG A 31 -8.13 7.35 -10.91
CA ARG A 31 -9.37 6.77 -10.39
C ARG A 31 -9.10 5.55 -9.56
N LEU A 32 -9.87 5.41 -8.47
CA LEU A 32 -9.74 4.28 -7.55
C LEU A 32 -10.75 3.21 -7.93
N SER A 33 -10.55 2.58 -9.10
CA SER A 33 -11.51 1.64 -9.70
C SER A 33 -11.97 0.53 -8.75
N LEU A 34 -11.07 0.00 -7.91
CA LEU A 34 -11.43 -1.00 -6.89
C LEU A 34 -12.34 -0.44 -5.79
N LYS A 35 -12.09 0.80 -5.36
CA LYS A 35 -12.90 1.49 -4.36
C LYS A 35 -14.26 1.93 -4.92
N GLU A 36 -14.28 2.32 -6.19
CA GLU A 36 -15.48 2.78 -6.90
C GLU A 36 -16.39 1.61 -7.30
N ALA A 37 -15.82 0.50 -7.80
CA ALA A 37 -16.60 -0.65 -8.25
C ALA A 37 -17.06 -1.56 -7.09
N GLU A 38 -16.22 -1.77 -6.07
CA GLU A 38 -16.50 -2.69 -4.96
C GLU A 38 -16.15 -2.06 -3.59
N PRO A 39 -16.88 -1.03 -3.15
CA PRO A 39 -16.56 -0.27 -1.94
C PRO A 39 -16.51 -1.14 -0.66
N PHE A 40 -17.45 -2.08 -0.52
CA PHE A 40 -17.47 -3.00 0.63
C PHE A 40 -16.25 -3.90 0.69
N ARG A 41 -15.82 -4.41 -0.46
CA ARG A 41 -14.65 -5.30 -0.55
C ARG A 41 -13.37 -4.53 -0.23
N TYR A 42 -13.25 -3.31 -0.76
CA TYR A 42 -12.16 -2.42 -0.43
C TYR A 42 -12.08 -2.13 1.08
N GLU A 43 -13.20 -1.76 1.70
CA GLU A 43 -13.22 -1.41 3.13
C GLU A 43 -12.94 -2.61 4.04
N LYS A 44 -13.39 -3.82 3.66
CA LYS A 44 -13.08 -5.06 4.37
C LYS A 44 -11.57 -5.31 4.40
N VAL A 45 -10.91 -5.29 3.24
CA VAL A 45 -9.46 -5.53 3.13
C VAL A 45 -8.68 -4.43 3.87
N TYR A 46 -9.11 -3.18 3.75
CA TYR A 46 -8.50 -2.05 4.45
C TYR A 46 -8.63 -2.17 5.97
N SER A 47 -9.76 -2.67 6.47
CA SER A 47 -10.01 -2.92 7.89
C SER A 47 -9.17 -4.08 8.43
N GLU A 48 -9.07 -5.18 7.68
CA GLU A 48 -8.23 -6.34 8.03
C GLU A 48 -6.74 -5.95 8.07
N LEU A 49 -6.26 -5.21 7.08
CA LEU A 49 -4.87 -4.75 7.02
C LEU A 49 -4.52 -3.82 8.19
N ARG A 50 -5.39 -2.85 8.50
CA ARG A 50 -5.18 -1.97 9.67
C ARG A 50 -5.28 -2.74 10.98
N GLY A 51 -6.22 -3.68 11.10
CA GLY A 51 -6.34 -4.54 12.29
C GLY A 51 -5.09 -5.38 12.54
N ALA A 52 -4.54 -5.99 11.48
CA ALA A 52 -3.30 -6.75 11.56
C ALA A 52 -2.11 -5.88 12.00
N TRP A 53 -2.01 -4.64 11.48
CA TRP A 53 -1.01 -3.67 11.93
C TRP A 53 -1.15 -3.36 13.43
N PHE A 54 -2.36 -3.06 13.91
CA PHE A 54 -2.58 -2.81 15.34
C PHE A 54 -2.25 -4.01 16.23
N LEU A 55 -2.58 -5.23 15.79
CA LEU A 55 -2.26 -6.46 16.53
C LEU A 55 -0.75 -6.74 16.56
N LEU A 56 -0.02 -6.47 15.48
CA LEU A 56 1.43 -6.65 15.41
C LEU A 56 2.17 -5.61 16.27
N VAL A 57 1.75 -4.34 16.22
CA VAL A 57 2.36 -3.26 17.01
C VAL A 57 2.14 -3.48 18.51
N ARG A 58 0.97 -3.98 18.93
CA ARG A 58 0.75 -4.35 20.34
C ARG A 58 1.65 -5.47 20.83
N ARG A 59 2.17 -6.32 19.94
CA ARG A 59 3.08 -7.41 20.30
C ARG A 59 4.54 -6.98 20.42
N HIS A 60 4.93 -5.86 19.81
CA HIS A 60 6.29 -5.32 19.88
C HIS A 60 6.45 -4.08 20.77
N CYS A 61 5.38 -3.34 21.12
CA CYS A 61 5.48 -2.16 21.98
C CYS A 61 5.47 -2.44 23.50
N THR A 62 5.37 -3.69 23.96
CA THR A 62 5.53 -4.04 25.39
C THR A 62 6.98 -4.11 25.87
N PHE A 63 7.95 -3.81 24.99
CA PHE A 63 9.38 -3.82 25.33
C PHE A 63 10.06 -2.52 24.87
N LEU A 64 9.59 -1.39 25.38
CA LEU A 64 10.42 -0.18 25.44
C LEU A 64 10.63 0.15 26.91
N PRO A 65 11.81 -0.10 27.49
CA PRO A 65 12.08 0.32 28.86
C PRO A 65 12.00 1.85 28.94
N PRO A 66 11.52 2.40 30.06
CA PRO A 66 11.57 3.84 30.29
C PRO A 66 13.04 4.28 30.26
N GLN A 67 13.37 5.22 29.37
CA GLN A 67 14.66 5.89 29.41
C GLN A 67 14.63 6.85 30.62
N SER A 68 15.51 6.58 31.59
CA SER A 68 15.84 7.51 32.70
C SER A 68 16.62 8.72 32.20
#